data_AF-A0A831T8Z2-F1
#
_entry.id   AF-A0A831T8Z2-F1
#
_cell.length_a   1.000
_cell.length_b   1.000
_cell.length_c   1.000
_cell.angle_alpha   90.00
_cell.angle_beta   90.00
_cell.angle_gamma   90.00
#
_symmetry.space_group_name_H-M   'P 1'
#
loop_
_entity.id
_entity.type
_entity.pdbx_description
1 polymer ?
#
loop_
_entity_poly.entity_id
_entity_poly.type
_entity_poly.pdbx_seq_one_letter_code
_entity_poly.pdbx_strand_id
1 'polypeptide(L)'
;MKPTEPRSNSKGAPQETPDVSDIKNPDVAHEHSDVSIRGIVLFGGGLLVAAIIIHIGIWFLLEFFKTGEQRSQPPPPPLARSDRLPPEPRLQGAPGHEIHPMEEMRQLRAKEDEALGSYGWVDKQAGIARIPIAQAMDILAQRGLPARPQDAMQRQGDAAQPATDQPLPADSSSGRMLERRP
;
A
#
# COMPACT_ATOMS: atom_id res chain seq x y z
N MET A 1 -22.65 -86.32 60.46
CA MET A 1 -23.67 -85.46 61.09
C MET A 1 -23.08 -84.09 61.40
N LYS A 2 -23.30 -83.11 60.52
CA LYS A 2 -23.59 -81.69 60.82
C LYS A 2 -23.98 -81.01 59.48
N PRO A 3 -25.21 -80.45 59.37
CA PRO A 3 -25.71 -79.83 58.15
C PRO A 3 -25.63 -78.28 58.19
N THR A 4 -26.10 -77.68 57.09
CA THR A 4 -26.60 -76.30 56.88
C THR A 4 -25.63 -75.15 56.60
N GLU A 5 -25.60 -74.70 55.34
CA GLU A 5 -25.49 -73.27 54.96
C GLU A 5 -26.80 -72.54 55.36
N PRO A 6 -26.79 -71.23 55.65
CA PRO A 6 -27.08 -70.26 54.57
C PRO A 6 -26.51 -68.83 54.72
N ARG A 7 -26.37 -68.19 53.55
CA ARG A 7 -26.68 -66.79 53.21
C ARG A 7 -25.75 -65.63 53.62
N SER A 8 -25.49 -64.83 52.58
CA SER A 8 -25.69 -63.38 52.52
C SER A 8 -24.81 -62.52 53.45
N ASN A 9 -23.90 -61.74 52.87
CA ASN A 9 -24.27 -60.41 52.37
C ASN A 9 -23.03 -59.73 51.78
N SER A 10 -23.09 -59.39 50.49
CA SER A 10 -22.21 -58.40 49.88
C SER A 10 -22.57 -57.05 50.49
N LYS A 11 -21.95 -56.71 51.62
CA LYS A 11 -22.00 -55.39 52.22
C LYS A 11 -20.69 -54.72 51.87
N GLY A 12 -20.77 -53.71 51.00
CA GLY A 12 -19.63 -52.91 50.56
C GLY A 12 -18.77 -52.48 51.74
N ALA A 13 -17.56 -53.02 51.80
CA ALA A 13 -16.49 -52.42 52.56
C ALA A 13 -16.24 -51.02 51.99
N PRO A 14 -16.00 -50.00 52.83
CA PRO A 14 -15.74 -48.65 52.34
C PRO A 14 -14.57 -48.72 51.37
N GLN A 15 -14.76 -48.18 50.16
CA GLN A 15 -13.64 -47.86 49.30
C GLN A 15 -12.87 -46.75 50.01
N GLU A 16 -11.94 -47.12 50.88
CA GLU A 16 -10.84 -46.26 51.28
C GLU A 16 -10.09 -45.95 49.98
N THR A 17 -10.47 -44.86 49.32
CA THR A 17 -9.60 -44.21 48.37
C THR A 17 -8.32 -43.93 49.15
N PRO A 18 -7.16 -44.53 48.78
CA PRO A 18 -5.92 -44.25 49.48
C PRO A 18 -5.74 -42.74 49.51
N ASP A 19 -5.45 -42.21 50.70
CA ASP A 19 -5.27 -40.80 50.93
C ASP A 19 -4.11 -40.30 50.05
N VAL A 20 -4.47 -39.70 48.91
CA VAL A 20 -3.51 -39.19 47.93
C VAL A 20 -2.92 -37.84 48.34
N SER A 21 -3.27 -37.32 49.52
CA SER A 21 -2.65 -36.09 50.05
C SER A 21 -1.14 -36.23 50.29
N ASP A 22 -0.65 -37.47 50.33
CA ASP A 22 0.78 -37.81 50.45
C ASP A 22 1.48 -38.11 49.11
N ILE A 23 0.79 -38.07 47.95
CA ILE A 23 1.46 -38.12 46.64
C ILE A 23 2.08 -36.75 46.35
N LYS A 24 3.17 -36.44 47.04
CA LYS A 24 4.07 -35.33 46.69
C LYS A 24 5.04 -35.88 45.66
N ASN A 25 5.00 -35.35 44.45
CA ASN A 25 6.00 -35.66 43.42
C ASN A 25 7.24 -34.79 43.68
N PRO A 26 8.29 -35.29 44.35
CA PRO A 26 9.45 -34.47 44.69
C PRO A 26 10.22 -33.99 43.44
N ASP A 27 10.01 -34.67 42.31
CA ASP A 27 10.64 -34.38 41.03
C ASP A 27 9.96 -33.20 40.29
N VAL A 28 8.78 -32.74 40.74
CA VAL A 28 8.17 -31.49 40.27
C VAL A 28 8.51 -30.41 41.29
N ALA A 29 9.80 -30.10 41.38
CA ALA A 29 10.23 -28.85 41.97
C ALA A 29 9.88 -27.73 40.99
N HIS A 30 9.14 -26.72 41.45
CA HIS A 30 9.06 -25.45 40.72
C HIS A 30 10.48 -24.89 40.58
N GLU A 31 11.00 -24.82 39.36
CA GLU A 31 12.31 -24.22 39.09
C GLU A 31 12.23 -22.71 39.37
N HIS A 32 12.72 -22.30 40.54
CA HIS A 32 12.75 -20.89 40.97
C HIS A 32 13.79 -20.03 40.23
N SER A 33 14.42 -20.55 39.16
CA SER A 33 15.37 -19.81 38.33
C SER A 33 14.71 -19.22 37.11
N ASP A 34 13.59 -18.52 37.32
CA ASP A 34 12.90 -17.81 36.25
C ASP A 34 13.60 -16.46 36.03
N VAL A 35 14.45 -16.43 35.01
CA VAL A 35 15.12 -15.24 34.43
C VAL A 35 16.05 -14.44 35.35
N SER A 36 17.32 -14.33 34.94
CA SER A 36 18.31 -13.51 35.65
C SER A 36 18.02 -12.01 35.53
N ILE A 37 17.46 -11.41 36.59
CA ILE A 37 17.19 -9.95 36.67
C ILE A 37 18.46 -9.14 36.39
N ARG A 38 19.61 -9.59 36.94
CA ARG A 38 20.91 -8.95 36.70
C ARG A 38 21.31 -9.01 35.23
N GLY A 39 21.03 -10.12 34.54
CA GLY A 39 21.27 -10.27 33.11
C GLY A 39 20.39 -9.33 32.28
N ILE A 40 19.11 -9.22 32.64
CA ILE A 40 18.17 -8.28 31.99
C ILE A 40 18.63 -6.83 32.17
N VAL A 41 19.00 -6.43 33.39
CA VAL A 41 19.43 -5.05 33.67
C VAL A 41 20.74 -4.72 32.96
N LEU A 42 21.71 -5.65 32.95
CA LEU A 42 22.96 -5.46 32.22
C LEU A 42 22.73 -5.38 30.70
N PHE A 43 21.85 -6.24 30.17
CA PHE A 43 21.49 -6.21 28.76
C PHE A 43 20.76 -4.92 28.38
N GLY A 44 19.77 -4.50 29.18
CA GLY A 44 19.05 -3.24 28.98
C GLY A 44 19.97 -2.02 29.09
N GLY A 45 20.87 -2.01 30.07
CA GLY A 45 21.91 -0.98 30.20
C GLY A 45 22.85 -0.95 29.00
N GLY A 46 23.27 -2.13 28.51
CA GLY A 46 24.07 -2.25 27.29
C GLY A 46 23.36 -1.70 26.05
N LEU A 47 22.07 -2.03 25.88
CA LEU A 47 21.26 -1.48 24.79
C LEU A 47 21.12 0.04 24.88
N LEU A 48 20.92 0.59 26.08
CA LEU A 48 20.83 2.03 26.28
C LEU A 48 22.14 2.73 25.92
N VAL A 49 23.28 2.18 26.38
CA VAL A 49 24.61 2.71 26.05
C VAL A 49 24.86 2.63 24.55
N ALA A 50 24.52 1.52 23.89
CA ALA A 50 24.64 1.39 22.44
C ALA A 50 23.77 2.41 21.69
N ALA A 51 22.52 2.61 22.12
CA ALA A 51 21.62 3.61 21.54
C ALA A 51 22.18 5.03 21.66
N ILE A 52 22.76 5.38 22.81
CA ILE A 52 23.41 6.67 23.04
C ILE A 52 24.62 6.83 22.13
N ILE A 53 25.49 5.81 22.03
CA ILE A 53 26.66 5.84 21.14
C ILE A 53 26.24 6.02 19.68
N ILE A 54 25.21 5.30 19.23
CA ILE A 54 24.66 5.42 17.88
C ILE A 54 24.13 6.84 17.65
N HIS A 55 23.37 7.41 18.60
CA HIS A 55 22.87 8.79 18.48
C HIS A 55 24.00 9.81 18.39
N ILE A 56 25.03 9.68 19.23
CA ILE A 56 26.20 10.57 19.20
C ILE A 56 26.96 10.42 17.87
N GLY A 57 27.13 9.19 17.39
CA GLY A 57 27.78 8.90 16.12
C GLY A 57 27.03 9.48 14.92
N ILE A 58 25.71 9.30 14.87
CA ILE A 58 24.84 9.90 13.84
C ILE A 58 24.89 11.42 13.93
N TRP A 59 24.79 11.99 15.12
CA TRP A 59 24.86 13.44 15.32
C TRP A 59 26.19 14.01 14.79
N PHE A 60 27.31 13.40 15.13
CA PHE A 60 28.63 13.80 14.66
C PHE A 60 28.79 13.63 13.14
N LEU A 61 28.30 12.52 12.58
CA LEU A 61 28.30 12.26 11.14
C LEU A 61 27.48 13.32 10.37
N LEU A 62 26.29 13.64 10.87
CA LEU A 62 25.44 14.67 10.29
C LEU A 62 26.11 16.05 10.37
N GLU A 63 26.76 16.39 11.48
CA GLU A 63 27.47 17.67 11.63
C GLU A 63 28.69 17.78 10.70
N PHE A 64 29.41 16.68 10.53
CA PHE A 64 30.49 16.56 9.55
C PHE A 64 29.98 16.80 8.12
N PHE A 65 28.87 16.16 7.72
CA PHE A 65 28.27 16.37 6.41
C PHE A 65 27.72 17.78 6.21
N LYS A 66 27.07 18.38 7.22
CA LYS A 66 26.61 19.78 7.17
C LYS A 66 27.75 20.76 6.92
N THR A 67 28.91 20.51 7.55
CA THR A 67 30.12 21.34 7.39
C THR A 67 30.67 21.27 5.96
N GLY A 68 30.55 20.12 5.29
CA GLY A 68 30.92 19.95 3.88
C GLY A 68 29.89 20.54 2.92
N GLU A 69 28.59 20.35 3.20
CA GLU A 69 27.46 20.86 2.44
C GLU A 69 27.43 22.40 2.39
N GLN A 70 27.68 23.09 3.51
CA GLN A 70 27.72 24.57 3.53
C GLN A 70 28.80 25.16 2.60
N ARG A 71 29.85 24.40 2.28
CA ARG A 71 30.89 24.84 1.34
C ARG A 71 30.54 24.56 -0.12
N SER A 72 29.62 23.62 -0.36
CA SER A 72 29.23 23.15 -1.69
C SER A 72 27.82 23.57 -2.12
N GLN A 73 27.03 24.16 -1.23
CA GLN A 73 25.76 24.79 -1.57
C GLN A 73 26.05 26.12 -2.26
N PRO A 74 25.85 26.26 -3.58
CA PRO A 74 25.91 27.57 -4.20
C PRO A 74 24.89 28.47 -3.48
N PRO A 75 25.23 29.75 -3.21
CA PRO A 75 24.26 30.68 -2.64
C PRO A 75 22.98 30.62 -3.49
N PRO A 76 21.79 30.56 -2.86
CA PRO A 76 20.55 30.44 -3.60
C PRO A 76 20.53 31.51 -4.69
N PRO A 77 20.21 31.13 -5.95
CA PRO A 77 20.20 32.08 -7.05
C PRO A 77 19.38 33.31 -6.66
N PRO A 78 19.73 34.52 -7.10
CA PRO A 78 18.96 35.73 -6.79
C PRO A 78 17.46 35.60 -7.17
N LEU A 79 17.12 34.68 -8.08
CA LEU A 79 15.74 34.29 -8.42
C LEU A 79 15.02 33.48 -7.33
N ALA A 80 15.73 32.67 -6.53
CA ALA A 80 15.18 31.89 -5.42
C ALA A 80 14.88 32.75 -4.17
N ARG A 81 15.41 33.99 -4.11
CA ARG A 81 15.08 34.99 -3.07
C ARG A 81 13.90 35.87 -3.45
N SER A 82 13.27 35.63 -4.59
CA SER A 82 12.05 36.37 -4.90
C SER A 82 10.90 35.73 -4.12
N ASP A 83 10.31 36.47 -3.18
CA ASP A 83 8.99 36.19 -2.57
C ASP A 83 7.84 36.23 -3.62
N ARG A 84 8.20 36.25 -4.91
CA ARG A 84 7.28 36.22 -6.03
C ARG A 84 6.87 34.78 -6.23
N LEU A 85 5.68 34.47 -5.72
CA LEU A 85 4.96 33.29 -6.13
C LEU A 85 4.91 33.25 -7.67
N PRO A 86 5.23 32.11 -8.29
CA PRO A 86 5.10 31.97 -9.74
C PRO A 86 3.67 32.31 -10.16
N PRO A 87 3.47 32.90 -11.36
CA PRO A 87 2.14 33.18 -11.88
C PRO A 87 1.34 31.88 -12.00
N GLU A 88 0.00 31.98 -11.98
CA GLU A 88 -0.87 30.82 -12.15
C GLU A 88 -0.74 30.24 -13.57
N PRO A 89 -0.88 28.90 -13.74
CA PRO A 89 -1.25 27.90 -12.74
C PRO A 89 -0.06 27.42 -11.88
N ARG A 90 -0.25 27.42 -10.56
CA ARG A 90 0.76 26.95 -9.60
C ARG A 90 0.65 25.44 -9.40
N LEU A 91 1.73 24.81 -8.89
CA LEU A 91 1.70 23.39 -8.55
C LEU A 91 0.63 23.13 -7.49
N GLN A 92 -0.11 22.04 -7.64
CA GLN A 92 -1.14 21.62 -6.68
C GLN A 92 -0.52 21.43 -5.28
N GLY A 93 -0.99 22.18 -4.29
CA GLY A 93 -0.43 22.21 -2.94
C GLY A 93 0.63 23.29 -2.69
N ALA A 94 1.00 24.10 -3.70
CA ALA A 94 1.78 25.31 -3.48
C ALA A 94 0.95 26.36 -2.71
N PRO A 95 1.59 27.29 -1.99
CA PRO A 95 0.89 28.37 -1.31
C PRO A 95 0.01 29.18 -2.28
N GLY A 96 -1.26 29.36 -1.91
CA GLY A 96 -2.26 30.06 -2.71
C GLY A 96 -3.14 29.17 -3.59
N HIS A 97 -3.06 27.83 -3.48
CA HIS A 97 -4.16 26.97 -3.92
C HIS A 97 -5.29 26.98 -2.89
N GLU A 98 -6.51 27.25 -3.34
CA GLU A 98 -7.71 27.35 -2.49
C GLU A 98 -8.13 25.99 -1.91
N ILE A 99 -7.93 24.91 -2.68
CA ILE A 99 -8.38 23.57 -2.33
C ILE A 99 -7.17 22.71 -1.97
N HIS A 100 -7.26 22.02 -0.83
CA HIS A 100 -6.27 21.01 -0.47
C HIS A 100 -6.31 19.83 -1.48
N PRO A 101 -5.16 19.33 -1.96
CA PRO A 101 -5.12 18.27 -2.98
C PRO A 101 -5.95 17.02 -2.63
N MET A 102 -6.01 16.66 -1.35
CA MET A 102 -6.80 15.52 -0.88
C MET A 102 -8.31 15.74 -1.00
N GLU A 103 -8.76 16.97 -0.77
CA GLU A 103 -10.18 17.33 -0.85
C GLU A 103 -10.61 17.42 -2.32
N GLU A 104 -9.76 17.98 -3.18
CA GLU A 104 -9.99 18.00 -4.62
C GLU A 104 -10.11 16.59 -5.20
N MET A 105 -9.22 15.67 -4.78
CA MET A 105 -9.29 14.27 -5.21
C MET A 105 -10.59 13.58 -4.77
N ARG A 106 -11.11 13.88 -3.58
CA ARG A 106 -12.40 13.35 -3.10
C ARG A 106 -13.57 13.88 -3.92
N GLN A 107 -13.58 15.18 -4.20
CA GLN A 107 -14.62 15.80 -5.01
C GLN A 107 -14.61 15.27 -6.45
N LEU A 108 -13.43 15.06 -7.03
CA LEU A 108 -13.30 14.45 -8.35
C LEU A 108 -13.91 13.05 -8.36
N ARG A 109 -13.51 12.18 -7.41
CA ARG A 109 -14.06 10.83 -7.32
C ARG A 109 -15.58 10.82 -7.12
N ALA A 110 -16.10 11.68 -6.25
CA ALA A 110 -17.53 11.76 -6.01
C ALA A 110 -18.31 12.14 -7.29
N LYS A 111 -17.78 13.08 -8.09
CA LYS A 111 -18.38 13.47 -9.38
C LYS A 111 -18.31 12.34 -10.41
N GLU A 112 -17.20 11.61 -10.46
CA GLU A 112 -17.04 10.44 -11.33
C GLU A 112 -18.03 9.33 -10.94
N ASP A 113 -18.11 9.00 -9.66
CA ASP A 113 -19.03 7.98 -9.13
C ASP A 113 -20.49 8.35 -9.41
N GLU A 114 -20.87 9.62 -9.23
CA GLU A 114 -22.20 10.11 -9.57
C GLU A 114 -22.47 9.98 -11.08
N ALA A 115 -21.51 10.37 -11.93
CA ALA A 115 -21.65 10.27 -13.38
C ALA A 115 -21.78 8.82 -13.86
N LEU A 116 -21.06 7.89 -13.24
CA LEU A 116 -21.07 6.45 -13.57
C LEU A 116 -22.32 5.74 -13.02
N GLY A 117 -22.83 6.17 -11.87
CA GLY A 117 -23.93 5.53 -11.16
C GLY A 117 -25.33 6.01 -11.55
N SER A 118 -25.44 7.12 -12.28
CA SER A 118 -26.73 7.77 -12.54
C SER A 118 -27.00 8.04 -14.02
N TYR A 119 -28.29 8.13 -14.35
CA TYR A 119 -28.74 8.60 -15.65
C TYR A 119 -28.50 10.11 -15.80
N GLY A 120 -28.35 10.53 -17.04
CA GLY A 120 -28.13 11.93 -17.38
C GLY A 120 -28.18 12.14 -18.87
N TRP A 121 -28.36 13.38 -19.30
CA TRP A 121 -28.27 13.73 -20.71
C TRP A 121 -26.83 14.07 -21.07
N VAL A 122 -26.31 13.49 -22.15
CA VAL A 122 -25.04 13.93 -22.75
C VAL A 122 -25.34 15.06 -23.74
N ASP A 123 -26.34 14.84 -24.61
CA ASP A 123 -26.87 15.84 -25.52
C ASP A 123 -28.39 15.66 -25.66
N LYS A 124 -29.14 16.64 -25.12
CA LYS A 124 -30.61 16.62 -25.17
C LYS A 124 -31.15 16.85 -26.58
N GLN A 125 -30.46 17.63 -27.42
CA GLN A 125 -30.92 17.98 -28.76
C GLN A 125 -30.71 16.81 -29.72
N ALA A 126 -29.59 16.11 -29.59
CA ALA A 126 -29.31 14.89 -30.35
C ALA A 126 -30.01 13.63 -29.78
N GLY A 127 -30.69 13.73 -28.63
CA GLY A 127 -31.37 12.60 -28.00
C GLY A 127 -30.41 11.58 -27.36
N ILE A 128 -29.19 11.99 -27.00
CA ILE A 128 -28.15 11.12 -26.45
C ILE A 128 -28.14 11.22 -24.91
N ALA A 129 -28.49 10.12 -24.25
CA ALA A 129 -28.46 10.00 -22.80
C ALA A 129 -27.33 9.06 -22.33
N ARG A 130 -26.75 9.35 -21.16
CA ARG A 130 -25.92 8.41 -20.41
C ARG A 130 -26.81 7.50 -19.57
N ILE A 131 -26.41 6.24 -19.49
CA ILE A 131 -27.00 5.23 -18.60
C ILE A 131 -25.96 4.84 -17.54
N PRO A 132 -26.38 4.36 -16.35
CA PRO A 132 -25.46 3.84 -15.36
C PRO A 132 -24.58 2.74 -15.94
N ILE A 133 -23.30 2.74 -15.60
CA ILE A 133 -22.31 1.84 -16.22
C ILE A 133 -22.64 0.37 -16.01
N ALA A 134 -23.22 0.01 -14.86
CA ALA A 134 -23.70 -1.35 -14.59
C ALA A 134 -24.71 -1.82 -15.65
N GLN A 135 -25.69 -0.98 -15.99
CA GLN A 135 -26.66 -1.32 -17.03
C GLN A 135 -26.07 -1.31 -18.43
N ALA A 136 -25.12 -0.40 -18.71
CA ALA A 136 -24.41 -0.41 -19.98
C ALA A 136 -23.69 -1.75 -20.19
N MET A 137 -23.03 -2.26 -19.14
CA MET A 137 -22.38 -3.57 -19.18
C MET A 137 -23.40 -4.70 -19.40
N ASP A 138 -24.54 -4.70 -18.72
CA ASP A 138 -25.58 -5.72 -18.90
C ASP A 138 -26.15 -5.73 -20.32
N ILE A 139 -26.47 -4.56 -20.87
CA ILE A 139 -26.98 -4.42 -22.24
C ILE A 139 -25.92 -4.87 -23.25
N LEU A 140 -24.66 -4.50 -23.04
CA LEU A 140 -23.57 -4.88 -23.92
C LEU A 140 -23.29 -6.39 -23.87
N ALA A 141 -23.37 -7.00 -22.69
CA ALA A 141 -23.24 -8.44 -22.51
C ALA A 141 -24.35 -9.20 -23.23
N GLN A 142 -25.60 -8.71 -23.15
CA GLN A 142 -26.74 -9.31 -23.86
C GLN A 142 -26.66 -9.13 -25.38
N ARG A 143 -26.21 -7.97 -25.84
CA ARG A 143 -26.10 -7.64 -27.28
C ARG A 143 -24.89 -8.30 -27.94
N GLY A 144 -23.86 -8.63 -27.16
CA GLY A 144 -22.56 -9.08 -27.65
C GLY A 144 -21.72 -7.92 -28.18
N LEU A 145 -20.40 -8.10 -28.19
CA LEU A 145 -19.46 -7.13 -28.78
C LEU A 145 -19.48 -7.26 -30.31
N PRO A 146 -19.42 -6.15 -31.06
CA PRO A 146 -19.32 -6.22 -32.52
C PRO A 146 -18.02 -6.94 -32.90
N ALA A 147 -18.16 -8.13 -33.48
CA ALA A 147 -17.03 -8.85 -34.07
C ALA A 147 -16.55 -8.06 -35.30
N ARG A 148 -15.26 -7.75 -35.37
CA ARG A 148 -14.66 -7.11 -36.55
C ARG A 148 -14.89 -8.02 -37.78
N PRO A 149 -15.47 -7.52 -38.88
CA PRO A 149 -15.52 -8.29 -40.12
C PRO A 149 -14.09 -8.56 -40.58
N GLN A 150 -13.78 -9.83 -40.85
CA GLN A 150 -12.47 -10.29 -41.30
C GLN A 150 -12.07 -9.69 -42.66
N ASP A 151 -13.02 -9.13 -43.40
CA ASP A 151 -12.82 -8.46 -44.69
C ASP A 151 -11.95 -7.19 -44.60
N ALA A 152 -11.85 -6.55 -43.42
CA ALA A 152 -10.95 -5.43 -43.21
C ALA A 152 -9.48 -5.87 -43.11
N MET A 153 -9.21 -7.14 -42.80
CA MET A 153 -7.85 -7.68 -42.71
C MET A 153 -7.35 -8.22 -44.07
N GLN A 154 -8.26 -8.67 -44.95
CA GLN A 154 -7.89 -9.13 -46.30
C GLN A 154 -7.57 -7.98 -47.25
N ARG A 155 -8.21 -6.80 -47.14
CA ARG A 155 -7.86 -5.63 -47.97
C ARG A 155 -6.47 -5.03 -47.67
N GLN A 156 -5.90 -5.33 -46.50
CA GLN A 156 -4.55 -4.90 -46.13
C GLN A 156 -3.47 -5.88 -46.65
N GLY A 157 -3.84 -7.13 -47.00
CA GLY A 157 -2.92 -8.16 -47.50
C GLY A 157 -2.59 -8.06 -48.99
N ASP A 158 -3.48 -7.46 -49.79
CA ASP A 158 -3.29 -7.35 -51.25
C ASP A 158 -2.61 -6.04 -51.69
N ALA A 159 -2.24 -5.16 -50.74
CA ALA A 159 -1.51 -3.91 -51.00
C ALA A 159 -0.01 -3.99 -50.64
N ALA A 160 0.57 -5.20 -50.52
CA ALA A 160 2.01 -5.39 -50.40
C ALA A 160 2.70 -5.20 -51.76
N GLN A 161 2.68 -3.97 -52.28
CA GLN A 161 3.67 -3.51 -53.26
C GLN A 161 4.81 -2.82 -52.50
N PRO A 162 6.08 -3.15 -52.81
CA PRO A 162 7.24 -2.59 -52.12
C PRO A 162 7.49 -1.17 -52.61
N ALA A 163 6.90 -0.18 -51.94
CA ALA A 163 7.23 1.22 -52.16
C ALA A 163 8.43 1.62 -51.28
N THR A 164 9.58 1.64 -51.95
CA THR A 164 10.76 2.49 -51.73
C THR A 164 10.64 3.64 -50.73
N ASP A 165 11.66 3.73 -49.85
CA ASP A 165 12.19 4.94 -49.19
C ASP A 165 11.18 5.96 -48.66
N GLN A 166 10.64 5.67 -47.47
CA GLN A 166 10.22 6.74 -46.56
C GLN A 166 11.00 6.61 -45.24
N PRO A 167 11.84 7.60 -44.87
CA PRO A 167 12.40 7.64 -43.53
C PRO A 167 11.24 7.81 -42.53
N LEU A 168 11.21 6.91 -41.54
CA LEU A 168 10.29 6.97 -40.41
C LEU A 168 10.39 8.37 -39.77
N PRO A 169 9.29 9.13 -39.64
CA PRO A 169 9.30 10.31 -38.79
C PRO A 169 9.45 9.85 -37.34
N ALA A 170 10.68 9.85 -36.85
CA ALA A 170 10.97 9.78 -35.43
C ALA A 170 10.69 11.17 -34.83
N ASP A 171 9.42 11.50 -34.66
CA ASP A 171 9.00 12.67 -33.89
C ASP A 171 9.22 12.41 -32.40
N SER A 172 10.49 12.26 -32.01
CA SER A 172 10.94 12.71 -30.69
C SER A 172 10.95 14.24 -30.74
N SER A 173 9.78 14.83 -30.47
CA SER A 173 9.57 16.27 -30.29
C SER A 173 10.38 16.78 -29.09
N SER A 174 11.69 16.91 -29.31
CA SER A 174 12.64 17.50 -28.39
C SER A 174 12.74 18.96 -28.82
N GLY A 175 11.90 19.81 -28.23
CA GLY A 175 11.68 21.22 -28.61
C GLY A 175 12.93 22.12 -28.62
N ARG A 176 13.86 21.88 -29.55
CA ARG A 176 14.93 22.80 -29.91
C ARG A 176 14.59 23.44 -31.24
N MET A 177 13.95 24.59 -31.17
CA MET A 177 14.02 25.57 -32.25
C MET A 177 15.49 25.91 -32.46
N LEU A 178 16.06 25.49 -33.59
CA LEU A 178 17.30 26.08 -34.09
C LEU A 178 16.94 27.47 -34.61
N GLU A 179 17.23 28.47 -33.79
CA GLU A 179 17.11 29.87 -34.13
C GLU A 179 18.07 30.19 -35.29
N ARG A 180 17.52 30.53 -36.46
CA ARG A 180 18.29 31.10 -37.57
C ARG A 180 18.54 32.57 -37.26
N ARG A 181 19.79 32.89 -36.93
CA ARG A 181 20.29 34.28 -36.95
C ARG A 181 20.66 34.70 -38.37
N PRO A 182 20.56 36.01 -38.67
CA PRO A 182 20.49 36.56 -40.03
C PRO A 182 21.76 36.35 -40.86
#